data_AF-A0A315ZGZ2-F1
#
_entry.id   AF-A0A315ZGZ2-F1
#
_cell.length_a   1.000
_cell.length_b   1.000
_cell.length_c   1.000
_cell.angle_alpha   90.00
_cell.angle_beta   90.00
_cell.angle_gamma   90.00
#
_symmetry.space_group_name_H-M   'P 1'
#
loop_
_entity.id
_entity.type
_entity.pdbx_description
1 polymer ?
#
loop_
_entity_poly.entity_id
_entity_poly.type
_entity_poly.pdbx_seq_one_letter_code
_entity_poly.pdbx_strand_id
1 'polypeptide(L)'
;MKKKVIYILLGLIGTLLLSLVGFAVFVVSTEHKQYKDNALFPFQENTNGSKTVVAYFSRSKNTEVAAKTIAKHKKAMLLPIEAENYKIGLNGWINANQDARKQKAEINYNPVDFNTIDTLYIGSPIWWYSPAPPIWEFIRSNDLRGTKVILFNTYNSKFEQQYIDDFADSVRAKGGVFMGHIAVNRGRMGQQIDTQELEKQILEQLVQLSISTDL
;
A
#
# COMPACT_ATOMS: atom_id res chain seq x y z
N MET A 1 -36.97 -13.42 37.17
CA MET A 1 -36.58 -13.58 35.75
C MET A 1 -35.69 -12.45 35.22
N LYS A 2 -36.03 -11.16 35.42
CA LYS A 2 -35.27 -10.02 34.87
C LYS A 2 -33.75 -9.99 35.19
N LYS A 3 -33.34 -10.30 36.43
CA LYS A 3 -31.91 -10.31 36.83
C LYS A 3 -31.08 -11.38 36.09
N LYS A 4 -31.64 -12.59 35.89
CA LYS A 4 -30.95 -13.67 35.15
C LYS A 4 -30.70 -13.27 33.69
N VAL A 5 -31.68 -12.63 33.05
CA VAL A 5 -31.54 -12.11 31.68
C VAL A 5 -30.46 -11.03 31.59
N ILE A 6 -30.38 -10.14 32.58
CA ILE A 6 -29.32 -9.11 32.65
C ILE A 6 -27.92 -9.73 32.74
N TYR A 7 -27.72 -10.73 33.62
CA TYR A 7 -26.40 -11.38 33.73
C TYR A 7 -26.00 -12.14 32.46
N ILE A 8 -26.94 -12.79 31.78
CA ILE A 8 -26.68 -13.43 30.49
C ILE A 8 -26.25 -12.38 29.45
N LEU A 9 -26.97 -11.26 29.36
CA LEU A 9 -26.63 -10.19 28.42
C LEU A 9 -25.25 -9.57 28.72
N LEU A 10 -24.93 -9.34 29.99
CA LEU A 10 -23.60 -8.85 30.41
C LEU A 10 -22.49 -9.86 30.08
N GLY A 11 -22.74 -11.16 30.25
CA GLY A 11 -21.82 -12.21 29.85
C GLY A 11 -21.58 -12.22 28.33
N LEU A 12 -22.65 -12.11 27.53
CA LEU A 12 -22.56 -12.03 26.07
C LEU A 12 -21.78 -10.78 25.61
N ILE A 13 -22.05 -9.61 26.20
CA ILE A 13 -21.30 -8.39 25.91
C ILE A 13 -19.82 -8.57 26.28
N GLY A 14 -19.53 -9.13 27.46
CA GLY A 14 -18.17 -9.40 27.90
C GLY A 14 -17.40 -10.32 26.95
N THR A 15 -18.03 -11.41 26.51
CA THR A 15 -17.41 -12.32 25.53
C THR A 15 -17.16 -11.65 24.18
N LEU A 16 -18.12 -10.86 23.67
CA LEU A 16 -17.94 -10.10 22.43
C LEU A 16 -16.78 -9.11 22.53
N LEU A 17 -16.67 -8.36 23.62
CA LEU A 17 -15.57 -7.42 23.85
C LEU A 17 -14.22 -8.13 23.90
N LEU A 18 -14.12 -9.26 24.60
CA LEU A 18 -12.90 -10.06 24.64
C LEU A 18 -12.50 -10.59 23.26
N SER A 19 -13.47 -11.04 22.45
CA SER A 19 -13.20 -11.48 21.08
C SER A 19 -12.70 -10.34 20.19
N LEU A 20 -13.27 -9.13 20.31
CA LEU A 20 -12.81 -7.96 19.57
C LEU A 20 -11.39 -7.55 19.97
N VAL A 21 -11.06 -7.57 21.27
CA VAL A 21 -9.70 -7.31 21.76
C VAL A 21 -8.73 -8.38 21.24
N GLY A 22 -9.10 -9.66 21.33
CA GLY A 22 -8.29 -10.77 20.82
C GLY A 22 -8.00 -10.63 19.32
N PHE A 23 -9.02 -10.26 18.54
CA PHE A 23 -8.87 -10.00 17.10
C PHE A 23 -7.94 -8.81 16.82
N ALA A 24 -8.10 -7.68 17.53
CA ALA A 24 -7.23 -6.53 17.37
C ALA A 24 -5.77 -6.87 17.69
N VAL A 25 -5.51 -7.60 18.77
CA VAL A 25 -4.16 -8.07 19.14
C VAL A 25 -3.60 -9.00 18.06
N PHE A 26 -4.40 -9.94 17.55
CA PHE A 26 -3.99 -10.84 16.48
C PHE A 26 -3.58 -10.10 15.20
N VAL A 27 -4.38 -9.12 14.77
CA VAL A 27 -4.10 -8.28 13.59
C VAL A 27 -2.79 -7.51 13.80
N VAL A 28 -2.69 -6.75 14.89
CA VAL A 28 -1.52 -5.90 15.16
C VAL A 28 -0.25 -6.74 15.31
N SER A 29 -0.34 -7.92 15.94
CA SER A 29 0.79 -8.85 16.07
C SER A 29 1.24 -9.39 14.72
N THR A 30 0.30 -9.79 13.86
CA THR A 30 0.59 -10.26 12.50
C THR A 30 1.28 -9.18 11.67
N GLU A 31 0.81 -7.93 11.76
CA GLU A 31 1.42 -6.81 11.05
C GLU A 31 2.81 -6.46 11.57
N HIS A 32 3.05 -6.56 12.89
CA HIS A 32 4.39 -6.39 13.47
C HIS A 32 5.36 -7.46 12.97
N LYS A 33 4.92 -8.71 12.91
CA LYS A 33 5.73 -9.80 12.35
C LYS A 33 6.09 -9.51 10.90
N GLN A 34 5.09 -9.19 10.06
CA GLN A 34 5.32 -8.83 8.66
C GLN A 34 6.27 -7.63 8.50
N TYR A 35 6.11 -6.61 9.34
CA TYR A 35 7.01 -5.46 9.34
C TYR A 35 8.46 -5.90 9.60
N LYS A 36 8.70 -6.74 10.62
CA LYS A 36 10.05 -7.22 10.94
C LYS A 36 10.64 -8.09 9.83
N ASP A 37 9.87 -9.06 9.33
CA ASP A 37 10.32 -9.99 8.30
C ASP A 37 10.69 -9.24 7.02
N ASN A 38 9.81 -8.33 6.58
CA ASN A 38 10.02 -7.54 5.35
C ASN A 38 11.08 -6.43 5.51
N ALA A 39 11.38 -5.97 6.73
CA ALA A 39 12.44 -4.99 6.97
C ALA A 39 13.84 -5.53 6.59
N LEU A 40 14.01 -6.85 6.58
CA LEU A 40 15.24 -7.52 6.20
C LEU A 40 15.41 -7.67 4.67
N PHE A 41 14.40 -7.30 3.88
CA PHE A 41 14.47 -7.42 2.44
C PHE A 41 15.58 -6.53 1.87
N PRO A 42 16.59 -7.12 1.20
CA PRO A 42 17.80 -6.41 0.81
C PRO A 42 17.49 -5.42 -0.32
N PHE A 43 18.02 -4.21 -0.18
CA PHE A 43 18.00 -3.21 -1.25
C PHE A 43 19.26 -2.36 -1.18
N GLN A 44 19.90 -2.21 -2.33
CA GLN A 44 20.98 -1.26 -2.53
C GLN A 44 20.54 -0.30 -3.61
N GLU A 45 20.54 0.98 -3.28
CA GLU A 45 20.17 2.02 -4.21
C GLU A 45 21.25 2.16 -5.29
N ASN A 46 20.83 2.09 -6.55
CA ASN A 46 21.70 2.30 -7.71
C ASN A 46 20.92 3.07 -8.77
N THR A 47 20.94 4.40 -8.66
CA THR A 47 19.93 5.29 -9.28
C THR A 47 20.54 6.44 -10.09
N ASN A 48 21.85 6.41 -10.34
CA ASN A 48 22.59 7.51 -10.96
C ASN A 48 21.95 7.96 -12.29
N GLY A 49 21.23 9.09 -12.24
CA GLY A 49 20.57 9.71 -13.38
C GLY A 49 19.28 9.04 -13.87
N SER A 50 18.65 8.18 -13.07
CA SER A 50 17.39 7.53 -13.46
C SER A 50 16.24 8.53 -13.62
N LYS A 51 15.57 8.49 -14.77
CA LYS A 51 14.29 9.18 -15.02
C LYS A 51 13.07 8.36 -14.61
N THR A 52 13.30 7.20 -14.00
CA THR A 52 12.25 6.38 -13.37
C THR A 52 12.32 6.53 -11.87
N VAL A 53 11.16 6.77 -11.26
CA VAL A 53 10.97 6.83 -9.80
C VAL A 53 9.95 5.78 -9.38
N VAL A 54 10.20 5.13 -8.25
CA VAL A 54 9.27 4.25 -7.55
C VAL A 54 8.90 4.90 -6.22
N ALA A 55 7.79 5.64 -6.22
CA ALA A 55 7.22 6.22 -5.01
C ALA A 55 6.31 5.20 -4.31
N TYR A 56 6.32 5.11 -2.98
CA TYR A 56 5.43 4.16 -2.32
C TYR A 56 5.13 4.53 -0.87
N PHE A 57 3.92 4.19 -0.42
CA PHE A 57 3.57 4.12 0.99
C PHE A 57 3.47 2.66 1.41
N SER A 58 3.91 2.32 2.62
CA SER A 58 3.83 0.95 3.14
C SER A 58 3.74 0.93 4.66
N ARG A 59 2.67 0.35 5.20
CA ARG A 59 2.49 0.22 6.65
C ARG A 59 3.27 -0.96 7.22
N SER A 60 3.05 -2.18 6.72
CA SER A 60 3.72 -3.41 7.18
C SER A 60 4.83 -3.88 6.24
N LYS A 61 5.44 -2.95 5.49
CA LYS A 61 6.57 -3.17 4.57
C LYS A 61 6.33 -4.13 3.39
N ASN A 62 5.14 -4.71 3.23
CA ASN A 62 4.81 -5.52 2.05
C ASN A 62 4.92 -4.72 0.73
N THR A 63 4.32 -3.53 0.68
CA THR A 63 4.44 -2.65 -0.51
C THR A 63 5.86 -2.12 -0.69
N GLU A 64 6.66 -2.07 0.38
CA GLU A 64 8.08 -1.69 0.30
C GLU A 64 8.89 -2.77 -0.41
N VAL A 65 8.62 -4.06 -0.14
CA VAL A 65 9.22 -5.18 -0.87
C VAL A 65 8.91 -5.04 -2.36
N ALA A 66 7.64 -4.87 -2.73
CA ALA A 66 7.23 -4.65 -4.11
C ALA A 66 7.94 -3.45 -4.75
N ALA A 67 8.02 -2.31 -4.03
CA ALA A 67 8.70 -1.11 -4.51
C ALA A 67 10.19 -1.35 -4.74
N LYS A 68 10.88 -1.99 -3.80
CA LYS A 68 12.30 -2.35 -3.91
C LYS A 68 12.57 -3.32 -5.06
N THR A 69 11.67 -4.29 -5.28
CA THR A 69 11.74 -5.22 -6.41
C THR A 69 11.66 -4.47 -7.74
N ILE A 70 10.66 -3.59 -7.90
CA ILE A 70 10.49 -2.78 -9.12
C ILE A 70 11.69 -1.84 -9.30
N ALA A 71 12.13 -1.17 -8.23
CA ALA A 71 13.25 -0.23 -8.28
C ALA A 71 14.56 -0.91 -8.70
N LYS A 72 14.84 -2.10 -8.15
CA LYS A 72 16.00 -2.91 -8.54
C LYS A 72 15.93 -3.32 -10.01
N HIS A 73 14.76 -3.75 -10.49
CA HIS A 73 14.59 -4.21 -11.86
C HIS A 73 14.68 -3.07 -12.89
N LYS A 74 14.08 -1.90 -12.58
CA LYS A 74 14.06 -0.73 -13.45
C LYS A 74 15.23 0.25 -13.21
N LYS A 75 16.15 -0.08 -12.29
CA LYS A 75 17.26 0.79 -11.84
C LYS A 75 16.78 2.19 -11.44
N ALA A 76 15.64 2.22 -10.75
CA ALA A 76 14.86 3.42 -10.50
C ALA A 76 15.12 3.99 -9.10
N MET A 77 14.98 5.31 -8.97
CA MET A 77 15.02 6.00 -7.68
C MET A 77 13.89 5.50 -6.80
N LEU A 78 14.20 5.17 -5.55
CA LEU A 78 13.19 4.75 -4.58
C LEU A 78 12.78 5.94 -3.72
N LEU A 79 11.48 6.26 -3.69
CA LEU A 79 10.93 7.40 -2.95
C LEU A 79 9.92 6.91 -1.90
N PRO A 80 10.34 6.68 -0.65
CA PRO A 80 9.41 6.35 0.43
C PRO A 80 8.50 7.54 0.74
N ILE A 81 7.21 7.28 0.87
CA ILE A 81 6.18 8.20 1.36
C ILE A 81 5.87 7.81 2.79
N GLU A 82 6.17 8.72 3.72
CA GLU A 82 5.92 8.55 5.14
C GLU A 82 4.53 9.12 5.49
N ALA A 83 3.82 8.43 6.38
CA ALA A 83 2.56 8.91 6.95
C ALA A 83 2.47 8.50 8.42
N GLU A 84 2.84 9.42 9.31
CA GLU A 84 3.00 9.20 10.75
C GLU A 84 1.75 8.60 11.41
N ASN A 85 0.58 9.10 11.00
CA ASN A 85 -0.71 8.71 11.55
C ASN A 85 -1.04 7.21 11.35
N TYR A 86 -0.33 6.53 10.45
CA TYR A 86 -0.60 5.14 10.09
C TYR A 86 0.54 4.18 10.44
N LYS A 87 1.42 4.55 11.39
CA LYS A 87 2.50 3.66 11.83
C LYS A 87 1.99 2.29 12.31
N ILE A 88 2.92 1.33 12.34
CA ILE A 88 2.68 0.03 12.97
C ILE A 88 2.33 0.23 14.45
N GLY A 89 1.33 -0.51 14.93
CA GLY A 89 0.76 -0.33 16.27
C GLY A 89 -0.75 -0.19 16.25
N LEU A 90 -1.36 -0.29 17.44
CA LEU A 90 -2.82 -0.23 17.61
C LEU A 90 -3.40 1.10 17.12
N ASN A 91 -2.81 2.23 17.50
CA ASN A 91 -3.30 3.56 17.11
C ASN A 91 -3.28 3.76 15.60
N GLY A 92 -2.16 3.42 14.94
CA GLY A 92 -2.07 3.53 13.49
C GLY A 92 -2.98 2.54 12.76
N TRP A 93 -3.27 1.37 13.34
CA TRP A 93 -4.27 0.44 12.81
C TRP A 93 -5.69 1.03 12.91
N ILE A 94 -6.04 1.64 14.05
CA ILE A 94 -7.33 2.34 14.24
C ILE A 94 -7.46 3.46 13.22
N ASN A 95 -6.46 4.33 13.10
CA ASN A 95 -6.46 5.43 12.13
C ASN A 95 -6.59 4.93 10.69
N ALA A 96 -5.83 3.89 10.31
CA ALA A 96 -5.93 3.28 8.99
C ALA A 96 -7.35 2.77 8.69
N ASN A 97 -8.04 2.18 9.67
CA ASN A 97 -9.43 1.73 9.50
C ASN A 97 -10.43 2.91 9.41
N GLN A 98 -10.25 3.95 10.21
CA GLN A 98 -11.11 5.13 10.18
C GLN A 98 -10.96 5.93 8.88
N ASP A 99 -9.75 5.98 8.33
CA ASP A 99 -9.41 6.80 7.18
C ASP A 99 -9.42 6.06 5.85
N ALA A 100 -9.56 4.73 5.83
CA ALA A 100 -9.35 3.92 4.62
C ALA A 100 -10.16 4.34 3.38
N ARG A 101 -11.33 4.96 3.58
CA ARG A 101 -12.19 5.47 2.50
C ARG A 101 -12.01 6.95 2.21
N LYS A 102 -11.15 7.64 2.96
CA LYS A 102 -10.75 9.01 2.70
C LYS A 102 -9.65 9.01 1.63
N GLN A 103 -9.51 10.14 0.94
CA GLN A 103 -8.45 10.37 -0.05
C GLN A 103 -7.45 11.44 0.42
N LYS A 104 -7.46 11.76 1.72
CA LYS A 104 -6.57 12.76 2.33
C LYS A 104 -5.80 12.11 3.46
N ALA A 105 -4.53 12.48 3.57
CA ALA A 105 -3.62 12.06 4.63
C ALA A 105 -2.58 13.15 4.85
N GLU A 106 -1.94 13.15 6.02
CA GLU A 106 -0.70 13.88 6.22
C GLU A 106 0.45 13.00 5.75
N ILE A 107 1.24 13.50 4.79
CA ILE A 107 2.34 12.76 4.18
C ILE A 107 3.63 13.58 4.17
N ASN A 108 4.76 12.89 4.18
CA ASN A 108 6.09 13.47 4.02
C ASN A 108 6.94 12.59 3.07
N TYR A 109 7.78 13.20 2.25
CA TYR A 109 8.73 12.51 1.37
C TYR A 109 9.84 13.48 0.95
N ASN A 110 10.99 12.95 0.54
CA ASN A 110 12.08 13.78 0.04
C ASN A 110 11.65 14.49 -1.25
N PRO A 111 11.90 15.81 -1.40
CA PRO A 111 11.54 16.53 -2.62
C PRO A 111 12.16 15.91 -3.88
N VAL A 112 11.38 15.81 -4.95
CA VAL A 112 11.82 15.33 -6.26
C VAL A 112 11.26 16.26 -7.35
N ASP A 113 12.08 16.59 -8.35
CA ASP A 113 11.64 17.37 -9.51
C ASP A 113 10.99 16.45 -10.56
N PHE A 114 9.65 16.40 -10.53
CA PHE A 114 8.86 15.57 -11.45
C PHE A 114 9.01 15.96 -12.93
N ASN A 115 9.49 17.17 -13.25
CA ASN A 115 9.75 17.56 -14.64
C ASN A 115 10.91 16.79 -15.27
N THR A 116 11.74 16.14 -14.45
CA THR A 116 12.86 15.29 -14.91
C THR A 116 12.49 13.81 -15.01
N ILE A 117 11.27 13.44 -14.60
CA ILE A 117 10.81 12.06 -14.50
C ILE A 117 9.97 11.70 -15.73
N ASP A 118 10.40 10.64 -16.43
CA ASP A 118 9.65 10.07 -17.54
C ASP A 118 8.60 9.07 -17.02
N THR A 119 8.94 8.28 -15.99
CA THR A 119 8.09 7.20 -15.46
C THR A 119 8.03 7.17 -13.94
N LEU A 120 6.83 7.11 -13.40
CA LEU A 120 6.52 7.00 -11.97
C LEU A 120 5.78 5.68 -11.72
N TYR A 121 6.42 4.75 -11.02
CA TYR A 121 5.72 3.65 -10.37
C TYR A 121 5.26 4.14 -9.00
N ILE A 122 3.99 3.92 -8.66
CA ILE A 122 3.41 4.37 -7.38
C ILE A 122 2.78 3.23 -6.61
N GLY A 123 3.28 3.00 -5.41
CA GLY A 123 2.97 1.83 -4.59
C GLY A 123 2.02 2.13 -3.45
N SER A 124 0.93 1.38 -3.35
CA SER A 124 0.00 1.47 -2.22
C SER A 124 -0.39 0.09 -1.68
N PRO A 125 -0.54 -0.11 -0.36
CA PRO A 125 -1.40 -1.18 0.13
C PRO A 125 -2.87 -0.86 -0.21
N ILE A 126 -3.70 -1.89 -0.32
CA ILE A 126 -5.16 -1.71 -0.40
C ILE A 126 -5.77 -1.76 1.00
N TRP A 127 -6.49 -0.70 1.35
CA TRP A 127 -7.31 -0.62 2.56
C TRP A 127 -8.76 -0.47 2.16
N TRP A 128 -9.63 -1.36 2.66
CA TRP A 128 -11.07 -1.34 2.34
C TRP A 128 -11.34 -1.20 0.84
N TYR A 129 -10.64 -2.00 0.04
CA TYR A 129 -10.74 -2.12 -1.43
C TYR A 129 -10.14 -0.97 -2.26
N SER A 130 -9.67 0.11 -1.63
CA SER A 130 -9.04 1.27 -2.27
C SER A 130 -7.54 1.36 -1.98
N PRO A 131 -6.71 1.95 -2.85
CA PRO A 131 -5.38 2.41 -2.48
C PRO A 131 -5.42 3.26 -1.20
N ALA A 132 -4.44 3.09 -0.32
CA ALA A 132 -4.40 3.81 0.95
C ALA A 132 -4.35 5.34 0.77
N PRO A 133 -4.96 6.11 1.70
CA PRO A 133 -5.04 7.57 1.64
C PRO A 133 -3.74 8.33 1.33
N PRO A 134 -2.54 7.92 1.82
CA PRO A 134 -1.28 8.59 1.49
C PRO A 134 -0.99 8.69 -0.02
N ILE A 135 -1.42 7.70 -0.81
CA ILE A 135 -1.16 7.69 -2.25
C ILE A 135 -2.11 8.61 -3.02
N TRP A 136 -3.35 8.75 -2.56
CA TRP A 136 -4.27 9.75 -3.09
C TRP A 136 -3.77 11.17 -2.82
N GLU A 137 -3.32 11.42 -1.59
CA GLU A 137 -2.74 12.71 -1.23
C GLU A 137 -1.49 13.01 -2.05
N PHE A 138 -0.62 12.02 -2.25
CA PHE A 138 0.59 12.18 -3.05
C PHE A 138 0.28 12.59 -4.49
N ILE A 139 -0.66 11.93 -5.17
CA ILE A 139 -1.05 12.33 -6.53
C ILE A 139 -1.65 13.74 -6.52
N ARG A 140 -2.51 14.06 -5.55
CA ARG A 140 -3.13 15.39 -5.45
C ARG A 140 -2.11 16.51 -5.24
N SER A 141 -0.99 16.22 -4.59
CA SER A 141 0.01 17.22 -4.21
C SER A 141 1.13 17.42 -5.22
N ASN A 142 1.18 16.63 -6.30
CA ASN A 142 2.23 16.74 -7.32
C ASN A 142 1.66 17.06 -8.72
N ASP A 143 2.46 17.74 -9.53
CA ASP A 143 2.23 17.93 -10.95
C ASP A 143 2.90 16.79 -11.71
N LEU A 144 2.15 16.10 -12.57
CA LEU A 144 2.57 14.87 -13.24
C LEU A 144 2.58 15.06 -14.76
N ARG A 145 2.56 16.31 -15.25
CA ARG A 145 2.54 16.62 -16.69
C ARG A 145 3.65 15.89 -17.44
N GLY A 146 3.25 15.06 -18.40
CA GLY A 146 4.16 14.30 -19.26
C GLY A 146 4.74 13.03 -18.61
N THR A 147 4.46 12.77 -17.32
CA THR A 147 4.94 11.57 -16.63
C THR A 147 4.01 10.37 -16.89
N LYS A 148 4.60 9.23 -17.25
CA LYS A 148 3.91 7.93 -17.29
C LYS A 148 3.73 7.39 -15.88
N VAL A 149 2.53 6.99 -15.49
CA VAL A 149 2.24 6.53 -14.12
C VAL A 149 1.72 5.09 -14.13
N ILE A 150 2.34 4.23 -13.33
CA ILE A 150 1.94 2.84 -13.11
C ILE A 150 1.58 2.68 -11.63
N LEU A 151 0.34 2.31 -11.32
CA LEU A 151 -0.04 1.93 -9.96
C LEU A 151 0.43 0.51 -9.67
N PHE A 152 0.97 0.26 -8.49
CA PHE A 152 1.15 -1.10 -7.99
C PHE A 152 0.58 -1.27 -6.59
N ASN A 153 -0.14 -2.38 -6.39
CA ASN A 153 -0.80 -2.68 -5.13
C ASN A 153 -0.37 -4.03 -4.56
N THR A 154 -0.18 -4.03 -3.23
CA THR A 154 -0.20 -5.27 -2.45
C THR A 154 -1.45 -5.28 -1.60
N TYR A 155 -2.16 -6.40 -1.56
CA TYR A 155 -3.45 -6.46 -0.90
C TYR A 155 -3.76 -7.83 -0.33
N ASN A 156 -4.74 -7.88 0.57
CA ASN A 156 -5.33 -9.12 1.03
C ASN A 156 -6.75 -9.19 0.45
N SER A 157 -7.22 -10.39 0.11
CA SER A 157 -8.56 -10.64 -0.42
C SER A 157 -8.82 -9.98 -1.78
N LYS A 158 -9.30 -8.72 -1.85
CA LYS A 158 -9.70 -8.07 -3.10
C LYS A 158 -9.47 -6.55 -3.06
N PHE A 159 -9.42 -5.93 -4.24
CA PHE A 159 -9.61 -4.50 -4.47
C PHE A 159 -10.85 -4.28 -5.34
N GLU A 160 -11.32 -3.05 -5.46
CA GLU A 160 -12.44 -2.70 -6.35
C GLU A 160 -11.93 -1.87 -7.53
N GLN A 161 -12.32 -2.25 -8.74
CA GLN A 161 -11.82 -1.65 -9.98
C GLN A 161 -12.14 -0.15 -10.06
N GLN A 162 -13.30 0.27 -9.52
CA GLN A 162 -13.68 1.68 -9.48
C GLN A 162 -12.60 2.57 -8.84
N TYR A 163 -11.95 2.13 -7.76
CA TYR A 163 -10.89 2.92 -7.13
C TYR A 163 -9.61 3.00 -7.97
N ILE A 164 -9.38 2.03 -8.84
CA ILE A 164 -8.25 2.05 -9.79
C ILE A 164 -8.57 3.02 -10.93
N ASP A 165 -9.82 3.04 -11.39
CA ASP A 165 -10.29 3.97 -12.42
C ASP A 165 -10.26 5.41 -11.89
N ASP A 166 -10.75 5.65 -10.68
CA ASP A 166 -10.68 6.96 -9.99
C ASP A 166 -9.22 7.43 -9.79
N PHE A 167 -8.31 6.49 -9.54
CA PHE A 167 -6.87 6.77 -9.42
C PHE A 167 -6.30 7.20 -10.77
N ALA A 168 -6.65 6.50 -11.84
CA ALA A 168 -6.25 6.84 -13.21
C ALA A 168 -6.76 8.24 -13.60
N ASP A 169 -8.00 8.59 -13.23
CA ASP A 169 -8.56 9.92 -13.47
C ASP A 169 -7.84 11.01 -12.67
N SER A 170 -7.46 10.72 -11.42
CA SER A 170 -6.65 11.63 -10.61
C SER A 170 -5.28 11.89 -11.24
N VAL A 171 -4.63 10.86 -11.80
CA VAL A 171 -3.39 11.00 -12.57
C VAL A 171 -3.59 11.91 -13.79
N ARG A 172 -4.64 11.66 -14.59
CA ARG A 172 -4.95 12.46 -15.78
C ARG A 172 -5.24 13.91 -15.44
N ALA A 173 -5.97 14.15 -14.35
CA ALA A 173 -6.25 15.50 -13.84
C ALA A 173 -4.98 16.27 -13.43
N LYS A 174 -3.88 15.56 -13.17
CA LYS A 174 -2.54 16.12 -12.90
C LYS A 174 -1.63 16.17 -14.13
N GLY A 175 -2.18 15.90 -15.32
CA GLY A 175 -1.44 15.93 -16.58
C GLY A 175 -0.59 14.69 -16.87
N GLY A 176 -0.64 13.67 -15.99
CA GLY A 176 0.05 12.41 -16.19
C GLY A 176 -0.69 11.46 -17.13
N VAL A 177 0.01 10.43 -17.58
CA VAL A 177 -0.54 9.36 -18.43
C VAL A 177 -0.57 8.07 -17.63
N PHE A 178 -1.77 7.59 -17.30
CA PHE A 178 -1.93 6.32 -16.60
C PHE A 178 -1.67 5.14 -17.54
N MET A 179 -0.62 4.35 -17.25
CA MET A 179 -0.15 3.27 -18.11
C MET A 179 -0.66 1.89 -17.70
N GLY A 180 -1.05 1.70 -16.44
CA GLY A 180 -1.60 0.44 -15.98
C GLY A 180 -1.46 0.19 -14.48
N HIS A 181 -1.82 -1.04 -14.10
CA HIS A 181 -1.94 -1.45 -12.70
C HIS A 181 -1.33 -2.85 -12.50
N ILE A 182 -0.41 -2.97 -11.56
CA ILE A 182 0.14 -4.23 -11.05
C ILE A 182 -0.52 -4.54 -9.71
N ALA A 183 -1.06 -5.73 -9.51
CA ALA A 183 -1.82 -6.06 -8.30
C ALA A 183 -1.48 -7.45 -7.79
N VAL A 184 -0.80 -7.55 -6.64
CA VAL A 184 -0.45 -8.83 -6.01
C VAL A 184 -1.30 -9.10 -4.77
N ASN A 185 -2.10 -10.18 -4.83
CA ASN A 185 -2.87 -10.68 -3.72
C ASN A 185 -1.98 -11.52 -2.80
N ARG A 186 -1.78 -11.05 -1.58
CA ARG A 186 -0.95 -11.72 -0.58
C ARG A 186 -1.69 -12.82 0.17
N GLY A 187 -2.99 -13.01 -0.01
CA GLY A 187 -3.79 -14.00 0.71
C GLY A 187 -4.51 -13.44 1.95
N ARG A 188 -5.21 -14.33 2.66
CA ARG A 188 -5.92 -13.97 3.90
C ARG A 188 -4.95 -13.84 5.06
N MET A 189 -5.32 -13.04 6.06
CA MET A 189 -4.51 -12.89 7.27
C MET A 189 -4.26 -14.25 7.93
N GLY A 190 -2.98 -14.57 8.19
CA GLY A 190 -2.55 -15.87 8.71
C GLY A 190 -2.24 -16.93 7.64
N GLN A 191 -2.58 -16.69 6.37
CA GLN A 191 -2.24 -17.54 5.22
C GLN A 191 -1.61 -16.71 4.11
N GLN A 192 -0.80 -15.72 4.49
CA GLN A 192 -0.19 -14.83 3.53
C GLN A 192 1.02 -15.47 2.87
N ILE A 193 1.22 -15.16 1.58
CA ILE A 193 2.46 -15.50 0.87
C ILE A 193 3.66 -14.87 1.58
N ASP A 194 4.81 -15.52 1.46
CA ASP A 194 6.07 -14.98 1.98
C ASP A 194 6.66 -13.91 1.06
N THR A 195 7.76 -13.32 1.52
CA THR A 195 8.47 -12.24 0.83
C THR A 195 9.03 -12.67 -0.53
N GLN A 196 9.47 -13.93 -0.68
CA GLN A 196 10.07 -14.42 -1.93
C GLN A 196 9.00 -14.62 -3.00
N GLU A 197 7.86 -15.20 -2.63
CA GLU A 197 6.73 -15.36 -3.53
C GLU A 197 6.10 -14.00 -3.90
N LEU A 198 6.06 -13.05 -2.96
CA LEU A 198 5.66 -11.67 -3.26
C LEU A 198 6.59 -11.02 -4.30
N GLU A 199 7.92 -11.11 -4.12
CA GLU A 199 8.90 -10.58 -5.08
C GLU A 199 8.69 -11.21 -6.47
N LYS A 200 8.55 -12.53 -6.54
CA LYS A 200 8.33 -13.27 -7.77
C LYS A 200 7.07 -12.79 -8.52
N GLN A 201 5.93 -12.72 -7.84
CA GLN A 201 4.67 -12.29 -8.48
C GLN A 201 4.72 -10.83 -8.96
N ILE A 202 5.44 -9.95 -8.23
CA ILE A 202 5.66 -8.56 -8.68
C ILE A 202 6.48 -8.54 -9.98
N LEU A 203 7.54 -9.35 -10.08
CA LEU A 203 8.35 -9.43 -11.29
C LEU A 203 7.56 -9.96 -12.49
N GLU A 204 6.77 -11.02 -12.30
CA GLU A 204 5.93 -11.60 -13.36
C GLU A 204 4.96 -10.56 -13.94
N GLN A 205 4.25 -9.83 -13.08
CA GLN A 205 3.32 -8.79 -13.53
C GLN A 205 4.04 -7.57 -14.12
N LEU A 206 5.20 -7.18 -13.59
CA LEU A 206 6.01 -6.09 -14.14
C LEU A 206 6.46 -6.39 -15.57
N VAL A 207 6.90 -7.63 -15.83
CA VAL A 207 7.31 -8.09 -17.16
C VAL A 207 6.10 -8.09 -18.11
N GLN A 208 4.97 -8.65 -17.67
CA GLN A 208 3.75 -8.67 -18.47
C GLN A 208 3.28 -7.25 -18.85
N LEU A 209 3.30 -6.31 -17.90
CA LEU A 209 2.92 -4.93 -18.15
C LEU A 209 3.89 -4.27 -19.14
N SER A 210 5.20 -4.45 -18.94
CA SER A 210 6.24 -3.86 -19.80
C SER A 210 6.06 -4.26 -21.27
N ILE A 211 5.71 -5.54 -21.53
CA ILE A 211 5.40 -6.05 -22.88
C ILE A 211 4.18 -5.36 -23.49
N SER A 212 3.16 -5.03 -22.69
CA SER A 212 1.91 -4.44 -23.18
C SER A 212 1.91 -2.92 -23.32
N THR A 213 2.95 -2.24 -22.83
CA THR A 213 2.97 -0.76 -22.68
C THR A 213 4.21 -0.08 -23.26
N ASP A 214 5.08 -0.83 -23.96
CA ASP A 214 6.37 -0.37 -24.48
C ASP A 214 7.21 0.35 -23.39
N LEU A 215 7.28 -0.26 -22.20
CA LEU A 215 7.97 0.21 -20.97
C LEU A 215 9.18 -0.65 -20.56
#